data_AF-A0A3M6V1F6-F1
#
_entry.id   AF-A0A3M6V1F6-F1
#
_cell.length_a   1.000
_cell.length_b   1.000
_cell.length_c   1.000
_cell.angle_alpha   90.00
_cell.angle_beta   90.00
_cell.angle_gamma   90.00
#
_symmetry.space_group_name_H-M   'P 1'
#
loop_
_entity.id
_entity.type
_entity.pdbx_description
1 polymer ?
#
loop_
_entity_poly.entity_id
_entity_poly.type
_entity_poly.pdbx_seq_one_letter_code
_entity_poly.pdbx_strand_id
1 'polypeptide(L)'
;MSLSKQVILKDMNMKFEMKGSVNGHYFEIEGEGKGKPYEGIQKSTFRVTKGGPLPFSFDILSSAFKYGNRCFTYYPEGMHDYFKQAFPAGMSYERSFTFEDGGVATASGHIGLEGNLFTHKSMFHGVNFPADGPIMGKRTIGWDPSFEKMTVSNNILRGDVTMFLLLKGGGYHRCQFHTSYKTKAPVTLPPNHVVEHRIVRTDLDDKDGKKVLLEEYAKAHVNPVLEGNSFTHKSMFHGVNFPADGPIMGKRTIGWDPSFEKMTVSNNILRGDVTMFLLLKGGGYHSCQFHTSYKTKAPVTLPPNHVVEHRIVRTDLGDKDGKKVLLEEYAKAHVNPV
;
A
#
# COMPACT_ATOMS: atom_id res chain seq x y z
N MET A 1 20.62 -26.25 12.98
CA MET A 1 20.45 -25.29 11.87
C MET A 1 21.21 -24.02 12.23
N SER A 2 22.21 -23.65 11.45
CA SER A 2 23.07 -22.49 11.68
C SER A 2 22.24 -21.21 11.69
N LEU A 3 22.18 -20.51 12.84
CA LEU A 3 21.76 -19.11 12.92
C LEU A 3 22.59 -18.33 11.90
N SER A 4 22.00 -17.94 10.76
CA SER A 4 22.66 -16.97 9.88
C SER A 4 22.92 -15.73 10.73
N LYS A 5 24.18 -15.28 10.78
CA LYS A 5 24.51 -14.03 11.47
C LYS A 5 23.60 -12.94 10.91
N GLN A 6 22.80 -12.33 11.78
CA GLN A 6 21.90 -11.24 11.39
C GLN A 6 22.78 -10.09 10.85
N VAL A 7 22.75 -9.88 9.53
CA VAL A 7 23.55 -8.84 8.86
C VAL A 7 22.92 -7.45 8.96
N ILE A 8 21.61 -7.40 9.26
CA ILE A 8 20.90 -6.14 9.51
C ILE A 8 21.11 -5.73 10.96
N LEU A 9 21.67 -4.54 11.16
CA LEU A 9 21.93 -3.99 12.49
C LEU A 9 20.72 -3.20 13.02
N LYS A 10 20.77 -2.83 14.30
CA LYS A 10 19.76 -1.96 14.93
C LYS A 10 19.71 -0.58 14.29
N ASP A 11 20.86 -0.07 13.87
CA ASP A 11 21.02 1.22 13.20
C ASP A 11 21.67 1.01 11.85
N MET A 12 21.03 1.51 10.80
CA MET A 12 21.49 1.36 9.42
C MET A 12 21.55 2.72 8.73
N ASN A 13 22.59 2.91 7.93
CA ASN A 13 22.72 4.07 7.04
C ASN A 13 22.04 3.75 5.70
N MET A 14 21.67 4.80 4.98
CA MET A 14 21.07 4.69 3.65
C MET A 14 21.66 5.72 2.70
N LYS A 15 21.86 5.29 1.45
CA LYS A 15 22.12 6.17 0.31
C LYS A 15 21.12 5.87 -0.80
N PHE A 16 20.57 6.91 -1.38
CA PHE A 16 19.57 6.85 -2.43
C PHE A 16 20.06 7.55 -3.69
N GLU A 17 19.79 6.93 -4.84
CA GLU A 17 19.98 7.51 -6.16
C GLU A 17 18.71 7.21 -6.98
N MET A 18 18.07 8.24 -7.51
CA MET A 18 16.92 8.11 -8.40
C MET A 18 17.15 8.87 -9.69
N LYS A 19 16.79 8.24 -10.81
CA LYS A 19 16.63 8.93 -12.09
C LYS A 19 15.21 8.74 -12.57
N GLY A 20 14.68 9.72 -13.28
CA GLY A 20 13.32 9.57 -13.77
C GLY A 20 12.84 10.66 -14.68
N SER A 21 11.59 10.51 -15.12
CA SER A 21 10.87 11.55 -15.83
C SER A 21 9.40 11.57 -15.47
N VAL A 22 8.79 12.75 -15.46
CA VAL A 22 7.34 12.92 -15.28
C VAL A 22 6.84 13.86 -16.37
N ASN A 23 5.86 13.41 -17.17
CA ASN A 23 5.34 14.14 -18.33
C ASN A 23 6.45 14.69 -19.23
N GLY A 24 7.49 13.87 -19.47
CA GLY A 24 8.64 14.25 -20.31
C GLY A 24 9.73 15.06 -19.60
N HIS A 25 9.49 15.58 -18.39
CA HIS A 25 10.50 16.32 -17.62
C HIS A 25 11.46 15.37 -16.90
N TYR A 26 12.72 15.33 -17.31
CA TYR A 26 13.77 14.50 -16.70
C TYR A 26 14.30 15.08 -15.38
N PHE A 27 14.64 14.22 -14.42
CA PHE A 27 15.27 14.61 -13.16
C PHE A 27 16.20 13.53 -12.59
N GLU A 28 17.12 13.98 -11.72
CA GLU A 28 17.96 13.13 -10.88
C GLU A 28 17.86 13.61 -9.42
N ILE A 29 17.77 12.66 -8.48
CA ILE A 29 17.69 12.92 -7.04
C ILE A 29 18.69 12.02 -6.32
N GLU A 30 19.41 12.62 -5.38
CA GLU A 30 20.23 11.90 -4.41
C GLU A 30 19.63 12.07 -3.01
N GLY A 31 19.87 11.08 -2.15
CA GLY A 31 19.48 11.18 -0.75
C GLY A 31 20.36 10.37 0.17
N GLU A 32 20.34 10.74 1.44
CA GLU A 32 21.07 10.07 2.50
C GLU A 32 20.21 10.03 3.77
N GLY A 33 20.41 9.01 4.59
CA GLY A 33 19.60 8.88 5.78
C GLY A 33 20.06 7.81 6.73
N LYS A 34 19.30 7.67 7.82
CA LYS A 34 19.49 6.66 8.85
C LYS A 34 18.14 6.10 9.27
N GLY A 35 18.15 4.87 9.76
CA GLY A 35 16.94 4.25 10.25
C GLY A 35 17.22 3.09 11.18
N LYS A 36 16.14 2.62 11.77
CA LYS A 36 16.12 1.52 12.72
C LYS A 36 15.24 0.41 12.19
N PRO A 37 15.82 -0.60 11.50
CA PRO A 37 15.06 -1.60 10.76
C PRO A 37 14.02 -2.34 11.60
N TYR A 38 14.37 -2.63 12.86
CA TYR A 38 13.53 -3.41 13.78
C TYR A 38 12.51 -2.57 14.53
N GLU A 39 12.66 -1.24 14.58
CA GLU A 39 11.66 -0.33 15.15
C GLU A 39 10.67 0.15 14.08
N GLY A 40 10.96 -0.09 12.80
CA GLY A 40 10.11 0.31 11.69
C GLY A 40 10.20 1.81 11.36
N ILE A 41 11.35 2.44 11.61
CA ILE A 41 11.53 3.89 11.50
C ILE A 41 12.68 4.21 10.56
N GLN A 42 12.49 5.14 9.63
CA GLN A 42 13.57 5.66 8.79
C GLN A 42 13.43 7.14 8.47
N LYS A 43 14.56 7.86 8.43
CA LYS A 43 14.65 9.30 8.15
C LYS A 43 15.73 9.58 7.13
N SER A 44 15.40 10.33 6.09
CA SER A 44 16.33 10.62 4.99
C SER A 44 16.05 11.98 4.38
N THR A 45 17.10 12.67 3.97
CA THR A 45 17.04 13.94 3.26
C THR A 45 17.36 13.72 1.79
N PHE A 46 16.63 14.39 0.92
CA PHE A 46 16.73 14.26 -0.53
C PHE A 46 17.00 15.61 -1.18
N ARG A 47 17.80 15.60 -2.25
CA ARG A 47 18.14 16.77 -3.05
C ARG A 47 17.99 16.44 -4.53
N VAL A 48 17.31 17.32 -5.26
CA VAL A 48 17.27 17.27 -6.72
C VAL A 48 18.62 17.73 -7.26
N THR A 49 19.35 16.86 -7.92
CA THR A 49 20.69 17.16 -8.48
C THR A 49 20.62 17.57 -9.94
N LYS A 50 19.58 17.13 -10.69
CA LYS A 50 19.28 17.59 -12.06
C LYS A 50 17.78 17.72 -12.29
N GLY A 51 17.39 18.63 -13.19
CA GLY A 51 15.99 18.86 -13.54
C GLY A 51 15.21 19.67 -12.49
N GLY A 52 15.90 20.35 -11.57
CA GLY A 52 15.27 21.25 -10.61
C GLY A 52 15.00 22.64 -11.20
N PRO A 53 14.00 23.39 -10.69
CA PRO A 53 12.94 22.93 -9.78
C PRO A 53 11.97 21.97 -10.50
N LEU A 54 11.54 20.90 -9.82
CA LEU A 54 10.60 19.95 -10.41
C LEU A 54 9.27 20.65 -10.74
N PRO A 55 8.66 20.45 -11.93
CA PRO A 55 7.40 21.09 -12.30
C PRO A 55 6.16 20.39 -11.74
N PHE A 56 6.33 19.34 -10.95
CA PHE A 56 5.27 18.54 -10.33
C PHE A 56 5.52 18.41 -8.82
N SER A 57 4.56 17.84 -8.09
CA SER A 57 4.67 17.62 -6.66
C SER A 57 5.67 16.51 -6.31
N PHE A 58 6.57 16.78 -5.35
CA PHE A 58 7.54 15.79 -4.85
C PHE A 58 6.86 14.57 -4.19
N ASP A 59 5.61 14.70 -3.73
CA ASP A 59 4.92 13.63 -3.00
C ASP A 59 4.82 12.33 -3.79
N ILE A 60 4.67 12.39 -5.12
CA ILE A 60 4.54 11.18 -5.95
C ILE A 60 5.81 10.33 -5.96
N LEU A 61 6.96 10.91 -5.56
CA LEU A 61 8.25 10.23 -5.48
C LEU A 61 8.50 9.65 -4.07
N SER A 62 7.82 10.14 -3.04
CA SER A 62 8.19 9.85 -1.65
C SER A 62 8.07 8.37 -1.29
N SER A 63 7.04 7.69 -1.80
CA SER A 63 6.84 6.26 -1.59
C SER A 63 7.78 5.39 -2.42
N ALA A 64 8.31 5.88 -3.55
CA ALA A 64 9.38 5.19 -4.25
C ALA A 64 10.66 5.16 -3.41
N PHE A 65 10.99 6.21 -2.66
CA PHE A 65 12.14 6.19 -1.75
C PHE A 65 11.89 5.35 -0.48
N LYS A 66 10.80 5.67 0.23
CA LYS A 66 10.51 5.16 1.58
C LYS A 66 9.91 3.76 1.56
N TYR A 67 8.66 3.63 1.09
CA TYR A 67 8.03 2.32 0.85
C TYR A 67 8.83 1.44 -0.12
N GLY A 68 9.80 2.00 -0.85
CA GLY A 68 10.73 1.22 -1.66
C GLY A 68 11.65 0.32 -0.83
N ASN A 69 12.18 0.80 0.31
CA ASN A 69 13.02 -0.01 1.19
C ASN A 69 12.27 -0.49 2.44
N ARG A 70 11.67 -1.67 2.32
CA ARG A 70 10.85 -2.29 3.38
C ARG A 70 11.62 -2.96 4.51
N CYS A 71 12.95 -2.94 4.49
CA CYS A 71 13.73 -3.38 5.65
C CYS A 71 13.43 -2.57 6.91
N PHE A 72 12.96 -1.33 6.78
CA PHE A 72 12.52 -0.46 7.87
C PHE A 72 11.04 -0.63 8.22
N THR A 73 10.61 -1.88 8.36
CA THR A 73 9.27 -2.25 8.85
C THR A 73 9.41 -3.02 10.16
N TYR A 74 8.67 -2.64 11.20
CA TYR A 74 8.57 -3.45 12.41
C TYR A 74 7.78 -4.72 12.07
N TYR A 75 8.39 -5.90 12.24
CA TYR A 75 7.69 -7.18 12.19
C TYR A 75 7.59 -7.74 13.61
N PRO A 76 6.37 -8.07 14.11
CA PRO A 76 6.19 -8.69 15.40
C PRO A 76 6.97 -10.01 15.53
N GLU A 77 7.28 -10.40 16.77
CA GLU A 77 7.89 -11.69 17.05
C GLU A 77 7.04 -12.84 16.48
N GLY A 78 7.71 -13.83 15.88
CA GLY A 78 7.05 -14.97 15.22
C GLY A 78 6.59 -14.71 13.79
N MET A 79 6.66 -13.45 13.30
CA MET A 79 6.32 -13.13 11.91
C MET A 79 7.55 -13.18 11.01
N HIS A 80 7.44 -13.87 9.86
CA HIS A 80 8.52 -13.91 8.88
C HIS A 80 8.71 -12.55 8.20
N ASP A 81 9.87 -11.95 8.39
CA ASP A 81 10.24 -10.71 7.71
C ASP A 81 10.89 -11.00 6.36
N TYR A 82 10.10 -10.94 5.30
CA TYR A 82 10.56 -11.20 3.93
C TYR A 82 11.73 -10.27 3.52
N PHE A 83 11.69 -9.02 3.96
CA PHE A 83 12.58 -7.97 3.48
C PHE A 83 13.96 -8.05 4.12
N LYS A 84 14.04 -8.25 5.45
CA LYS A 84 15.32 -8.39 6.15
C LYS A 84 16.03 -9.69 5.77
N GLN A 85 15.29 -10.78 5.49
CA GLN A 85 15.85 -12.06 5.04
C GLN A 85 16.55 -11.97 3.68
N ALA A 86 16.20 -10.99 2.85
CA ALA A 86 16.78 -10.82 1.52
C ALA A 86 18.29 -10.48 1.56
N PHE A 87 18.80 -10.05 2.71
CA PHE A 87 20.16 -9.56 2.88
C PHE A 87 21.10 -10.62 3.47
N PRO A 88 22.37 -10.64 3.04
CA PRO A 88 23.08 -9.57 2.31
C PRO A 88 22.90 -9.58 0.78
N ALA A 89 22.29 -10.62 0.19
CA ALA A 89 22.17 -10.76 -1.26
C ALA A 89 21.47 -9.56 -1.92
N GLY A 90 20.44 -9.02 -1.27
CA GLY A 90 19.68 -7.85 -1.69
C GLY A 90 18.34 -8.20 -2.33
N MET A 91 17.61 -7.16 -2.68
CA MET A 91 16.26 -7.27 -3.26
C MET A 91 16.00 -6.19 -4.29
N SER A 92 14.87 -6.32 -4.98
CA SER A 92 14.32 -5.28 -5.84
C SER A 92 12.80 -5.22 -5.72
N TYR A 93 12.23 -4.11 -6.16
CA TYR A 93 10.79 -3.99 -6.34
C TYR A 93 10.45 -3.34 -7.68
N GLU A 94 9.25 -3.63 -8.16
CA GLU A 94 8.59 -2.94 -9.28
C GLU A 94 7.21 -2.51 -8.78
N ARG A 95 6.84 -1.27 -9.04
CA ARG A 95 5.57 -0.67 -8.59
C ARG A 95 4.90 0.08 -9.72
N SER A 96 3.59 -0.09 -9.85
CA SER A 96 2.73 0.78 -10.65
C SER A 96 1.90 1.69 -9.74
N PHE A 97 1.57 2.86 -10.26
CA PHE A 97 0.79 3.90 -9.62
C PHE A 97 -0.32 4.32 -10.59
N THR A 98 -1.58 4.17 -10.20
CA THR A 98 -2.73 4.58 -11.01
C THR A 98 -3.53 5.64 -10.27
N PHE A 99 -3.43 6.89 -10.72
CA PHE A 99 -4.13 8.02 -10.13
C PHE A 99 -5.55 8.13 -10.70
N GLU A 100 -6.49 8.60 -9.88
CA GLU A 100 -7.90 8.68 -10.28
C GLU A 100 -8.19 9.69 -11.41
N ASP A 101 -7.27 10.59 -11.71
CA ASP A 101 -7.36 11.60 -12.77
C ASP A 101 -6.72 11.16 -14.10
N GLY A 102 -6.31 9.89 -14.19
CA GLY A 102 -5.68 9.32 -15.38
C GLY A 102 -4.15 9.37 -15.40
N GLY A 103 -3.52 10.06 -14.43
CA GLY A 103 -2.08 9.98 -14.24
C GLY A 103 -1.62 8.56 -13.94
N VAL A 104 -0.50 8.14 -14.54
CA VAL A 104 0.09 6.82 -14.30
C VAL A 104 1.58 6.97 -14.08
N ALA A 105 2.12 6.20 -13.13
CA ALA A 105 3.56 6.09 -12.98
C ALA A 105 4.01 4.65 -12.75
N THR A 106 5.29 4.41 -12.98
CA THR A 106 6.00 3.20 -12.57
C THR A 106 7.26 3.57 -11.83
N ALA A 107 7.63 2.75 -10.85
CA ALA A 107 8.92 2.84 -10.18
C ALA A 107 9.55 1.46 -10.07
N SER A 108 10.87 1.39 -10.21
CA SER A 108 11.64 0.22 -9.86
C SER A 108 12.78 0.62 -8.94
N GLY A 109 13.16 -0.28 -8.04
CA GLY A 109 14.26 -0.04 -7.11
C GLY A 109 15.08 -1.30 -6.90
N HIS A 110 16.40 -1.15 -6.89
CA HIS A 110 17.35 -2.17 -6.49
C HIS A 110 18.00 -1.77 -5.18
N ILE A 111 17.97 -2.69 -4.21
CA ILE A 111 18.44 -2.45 -2.86
C ILE A 111 19.54 -3.45 -2.54
N GLY A 112 20.73 -2.91 -2.25
CA GLY A 112 21.91 -3.66 -1.81
C GLY A 112 22.33 -3.29 -0.39
N LEU A 113 23.21 -4.10 0.18
CA LEU A 113 23.79 -3.86 1.49
C LEU A 113 25.29 -4.08 1.46
N GLU A 114 26.04 -3.10 1.96
CA GLU A 114 27.48 -3.20 2.19
C GLU A 114 27.79 -2.68 3.60
N GLY A 115 28.34 -3.54 4.47
CA GLY A 115 28.51 -3.22 5.89
C GLY A 115 27.17 -2.85 6.54
N ASN A 116 27.05 -1.61 7.02
CA ASN A 116 25.81 -1.07 7.60
C ASN A 116 25.09 -0.07 6.67
N LEU A 117 25.45 -0.01 5.39
CA LEU A 117 24.93 0.94 4.42
C LEU A 117 24.01 0.25 3.41
N PHE A 118 22.73 0.58 3.46
CA PHE A 118 21.81 0.27 2.37
C PHE A 118 22.04 1.22 1.19
N THR A 119 22.15 0.65 -0.01
CA THR A 119 22.16 1.41 -1.26
C THR A 119 20.86 1.18 -1.99
N HIS A 120 20.16 2.25 -2.35
CA HIS A 120 18.90 2.19 -3.08
C HIS A 120 19.03 2.96 -4.40
N LYS A 121 19.07 2.22 -5.51
CA LYS A 121 19.08 2.77 -6.86
C LYS A 121 17.73 2.56 -7.50
N SER A 122 17.07 3.64 -7.91
CA SER A 122 15.70 3.59 -8.40
C SER A 122 15.50 4.35 -9.71
N MET A 123 14.48 3.92 -10.45
CA MET A 123 13.96 4.58 -11.63
C MET A 123 12.52 4.97 -11.40
N PHE A 124 12.10 6.13 -11.87
CA PHE A 124 10.70 6.59 -11.81
C PHE A 124 10.25 7.12 -13.17
N HIS A 125 9.11 6.67 -13.67
CA HIS A 125 8.55 7.17 -14.92
C HIS A 125 7.06 7.46 -14.75
N GLY A 126 6.68 8.72 -14.94
CA GLY A 126 5.30 9.20 -14.82
C GLY A 126 4.81 9.85 -16.11
N VAL A 127 3.57 9.56 -16.50
CA VAL A 127 2.94 10.07 -17.72
C VAL A 127 1.46 10.39 -17.49
N ASN A 128 0.89 11.15 -18.43
CA ASN A 128 -0.55 11.48 -18.48
C ASN A 128 -1.07 12.23 -17.25
N PHE A 129 -0.21 12.89 -16.47
CA PHE A 129 -0.69 13.76 -15.40
C PHE A 129 -1.35 15.00 -15.99
N PRO A 130 -2.61 15.32 -15.64
CA PRO A 130 -3.28 16.51 -16.13
C PRO A 130 -2.51 17.79 -15.76
N ALA A 131 -2.37 18.73 -16.69
CA ALA A 131 -1.60 19.95 -16.47
C ALA A 131 -2.19 20.84 -15.37
N ASP A 132 -3.51 20.84 -15.24
CA ASP A 132 -4.28 21.51 -14.19
C ASP A 132 -4.52 20.63 -12.96
N GLY A 133 -4.09 19.36 -12.99
CA GLY A 133 -4.24 18.38 -11.93
C GLY A 133 -3.46 18.72 -10.65
N PRO A 134 -3.79 18.08 -9.51
CA PRO A 134 -3.21 18.42 -8.21
C PRO A 134 -1.70 18.18 -8.14
N ILE A 135 -1.20 17.23 -8.92
CA ILE A 135 0.22 16.85 -8.98
C ILE A 135 1.03 17.90 -9.74
N MET A 136 0.63 18.23 -10.98
CA MET A 136 1.30 19.27 -11.78
C MET A 136 1.14 20.65 -11.16
N GLY A 137 -0.02 20.92 -10.54
CA GLY A 137 -0.28 22.16 -9.80
C GLY A 137 0.37 22.24 -8.40
N LYS A 138 1.11 21.22 -7.95
CA LYS A 138 1.78 21.17 -6.62
C LYS A 138 0.84 21.51 -5.46
N ARG A 139 -0.39 20.99 -5.52
CA ARG A 139 -1.45 21.20 -4.53
C ARG A 139 -1.51 20.11 -3.46
N THR A 140 -0.55 19.20 -3.44
CA THR A 140 -0.48 18.11 -2.45
C THR A 140 0.40 18.49 -1.26
N ILE A 141 0.12 17.92 -0.09
CA ILE A 141 0.81 18.19 1.18
C ILE A 141 1.27 16.91 1.90
N GLY A 142 1.50 15.83 1.15
CA GLY A 142 1.88 14.52 1.68
C GLY A 142 0.81 13.45 1.50
N TRP A 143 1.11 12.27 2.03
CA TRP A 143 0.22 11.10 1.98
C TRP A 143 -0.48 10.91 3.33
N ASP A 144 -1.74 10.51 3.27
CA ASP A 144 -2.45 9.97 4.43
C ASP A 144 -1.85 8.60 4.83
N PRO A 145 -1.89 8.20 6.12
CA PRO A 145 -1.51 6.84 6.51
C PRO A 145 -2.28 5.78 5.72
N SER A 146 -1.64 4.64 5.52
CA SER A 146 -2.15 3.57 4.65
C SER A 146 -1.88 2.19 5.21
N PHE A 147 -2.61 1.20 4.69
CA PHE A 147 -2.47 -0.21 5.00
C PHE A 147 -2.26 -0.95 3.69
N GLU A 148 -1.06 -1.48 3.49
CA GLU A 148 -0.74 -2.30 2.33
C GLU A 148 -1.00 -3.76 2.64
N LYS A 149 -1.84 -4.38 1.81
CA LYS A 149 -2.08 -5.80 1.86
C LYS A 149 -0.91 -6.53 1.21
N MET A 150 -0.24 -7.37 1.98
CA MET A 150 0.83 -8.24 1.51
C MET A 150 0.27 -9.62 1.19
N THR A 151 0.42 -10.05 -0.06
CA THR A 151 -0.02 -11.38 -0.52
C THR A 151 1.10 -12.10 -1.24
N VAL A 152 1.09 -13.44 -1.16
CA VAL A 152 2.00 -14.27 -1.94
C VAL A 152 1.27 -14.77 -3.19
N SER A 153 1.85 -14.52 -4.36
CA SER A 153 1.32 -15.00 -5.64
C SER A 153 2.47 -15.46 -6.53
N ASN A 154 2.39 -16.69 -7.05
CA ASN A 154 3.46 -17.28 -7.89
C ASN A 154 4.85 -17.19 -7.24
N ASN A 155 4.94 -17.48 -5.94
CA ASN A 155 6.17 -17.39 -5.13
C ASN A 155 6.81 -15.99 -5.05
N ILE A 156 6.06 -14.94 -5.40
CA ILE A 156 6.48 -13.54 -5.31
C ILE A 156 5.61 -12.86 -4.25
N LEU A 157 6.23 -12.10 -3.35
CA LEU A 157 5.50 -11.25 -2.43
C LEU A 157 5.00 -10.02 -3.20
N ARG A 158 3.71 -9.74 -3.09
CA ARG A 158 3.04 -8.58 -3.69
C ARG A 158 2.45 -7.71 -2.61
N GLY A 159 2.45 -6.41 -2.87
CA GLY A 159 1.85 -5.40 -2.00
C GLY A 159 0.85 -4.56 -2.76
N ASP A 160 -0.38 -4.50 -2.27
CA ASP A 160 -1.48 -3.75 -2.87
C ASP A 160 -2.01 -2.72 -1.86
N VAL A 161 -2.10 -1.46 -2.27
CA VAL A 161 -2.56 -0.37 -1.39
C VAL A 161 -3.26 0.74 -2.14
N THR A 162 -4.40 1.19 -1.61
CA THR A 162 -5.05 2.45 -2.02
C THR A 162 -4.48 3.59 -1.20
N MET A 163 -3.71 4.45 -1.85
CA MET A 163 -3.06 5.61 -1.24
C MET A 163 -3.87 6.88 -1.52
N PHE A 164 -3.79 7.85 -0.61
CA PHE A 164 -4.50 9.12 -0.75
C PHE A 164 -3.56 10.28 -0.45
N LEU A 165 -3.35 11.14 -1.45
CA LEU A 165 -2.64 12.41 -1.29
C LEU A 165 -3.56 13.42 -0.62
N LEU A 166 -3.06 14.07 0.42
CA LEU A 166 -3.74 15.20 1.06
C LEU A 166 -3.60 16.44 0.18
N LEU A 167 -4.68 17.19 0.00
CA LEU A 167 -4.70 18.41 -0.83
C LEU A 167 -4.74 19.70 0.00
N LYS A 168 -4.08 20.75 -0.50
CA LYS A 168 -4.20 22.12 0.01
C LYS A 168 -5.66 22.56 -0.11
N GLY A 169 -6.22 23.08 0.98
CA GLY A 169 -7.64 23.46 1.04
C GLY A 169 -8.58 22.29 1.40
N GLY A 170 -8.03 21.12 1.70
CA GLY A 170 -8.80 19.93 2.10
C GLY A 170 -9.13 19.01 0.92
N GLY A 171 -9.57 17.80 1.26
CA GLY A 171 -9.83 16.73 0.28
C GLY A 171 -8.62 15.84 0.02
N TYR A 172 -8.86 14.82 -0.80
CA TYR A 172 -7.91 13.76 -1.10
C TYR A 172 -7.80 13.55 -2.60
N HIS A 173 -6.64 13.09 -3.03
CA HIS A 173 -6.43 12.60 -4.39
C HIS A 173 -5.95 11.15 -4.36
N ARG A 174 -6.78 10.25 -4.89
CA ARG A 174 -6.59 8.80 -4.78
C ARG A 174 -5.56 8.28 -5.78
N CYS A 175 -4.74 7.32 -5.34
CA CYS A 175 -3.83 6.56 -6.19
C CYS A 175 -3.80 5.08 -5.76
N GLN A 176 -3.93 4.16 -6.70
CA GLN A 176 -3.77 2.72 -6.44
C GLN A 176 -2.32 2.30 -6.71
N PHE A 177 -1.68 1.64 -5.75
CA PHE A 177 -0.37 1.03 -5.95
C PHE A 177 -0.52 -0.49 -6.09
N HIS A 178 0.26 -1.06 -7.01
CA HIS A 178 0.53 -2.50 -7.06
C HIS A 178 2.04 -2.68 -7.08
N THR A 179 2.57 -3.47 -6.15
CA THR A 179 4.01 -3.69 -5.98
C THR A 179 4.33 -5.17 -6.06
N SER A 180 5.40 -5.53 -6.77
CA SER A 180 6.03 -6.85 -6.70
C SER A 180 7.41 -6.74 -6.08
N TYR A 181 7.69 -7.56 -5.07
CA TYR A 181 8.99 -7.61 -4.39
C TYR A 181 9.73 -8.90 -4.78
N LYS A 182 11.02 -8.78 -5.13
CA LYS A 182 11.86 -9.90 -5.58
C LYS A 182 13.15 -9.92 -4.78
N THR A 183 13.54 -11.08 -4.25
CA THR A 183 14.83 -11.28 -3.57
C THR A 183 15.86 -11.90 -4.50
N LYS A 184 17.14 -11.59 -4.28
CA LYS A 184 18.25 -12.18 -5.05
C LYS A 184 18.64 -13.58 -4.58
N ALA A 185 18.26 -13.96 -3.37
CA ALA A 185 18.40 -15.29 -2.82
C ALA A 185 17.02 -15.80 -2.34
N PRO A 186 16.80 -17.13 -2.31
CA PRO A 186 15.58 -17.70 -1.73
C PRO A 186 15.39 -17.28 -0.28
N VAL A 187 14.17 -16.92 0.09
CA VAL A 187 13.77 -16.55 1.46
C VAL A 187 12.47 -17.26 1.83
N THR A 188 12.19 -17.38 3.12
CA THR A 188 10.89 -17.90 3.57
C THR A 188 9.80 -16.86 3.32
N LEU A 189 8.77 -17.26 2.56
CA LEU A 189 7.62 -16.41 2.27
C LEU A 189 6.72 -16.28 3.52
N PRO A 190 6.30 -15.06 3.89
CA PRO A 190 5.36 -14.87 4.97
C PRO A 190 3.94 -15.27 4.56
N PRO A 191 3.06 -15.60 5.52
CA PRO A 191 1.63 -15.65 5.25
C PRO A 191 1.11 -14.26 4.83
N ASN A 192 -0.11 -14.22 4.29
CA ASN A 192 -0.79 -12.95 4.01
C ASN A 192 -0.88 -12.10 5.28
N HIS A 193 -0.58 -10.82 5.14
CA HIS A 193 -0.56 -9.89 6.25
C HIS A 193 -0.75 -8.45 5.78
N VAL A 194 -0.68 -7.51 6.70
CA VAL A 194 -0.77 -6.07 6.40
C VAL A 194 0.44 -5.34 6.93
N VAL A 195 0.86 -4.32 6.19
CA VAL A 195 1.81 -3.32 6.67
C VAL A 195 1.12 -1.96 6.72
N GLU A 196 1.05 -1.39 7.91
CA GLU A 196 0.63 -0.02 8.15
C GLU A 196 1.79 0.92 7.89
N HIS A 197 1.51 2.09 7.34
CA HIS A 197 2.50 3.08 6.96
C HIS A 197 2.09 4.51 7.24
N ARG A 198 3.09 5.34 7.57
CA ARG A 198 2.98 6.80 7.60
C ARG A 198 4.24 7.43 7.04
N ILE A 199 4.12 8.24 5.99
CA ILE A 199 5.22 9.08 5.49
C ILE A 199 4.92 10.54 5.82
N VAL A 200 5.86 11.21 6.47
CA VAL A 200 5.81 12.65 6.73
C VAL A 200 6.86 13.35 5.87
N ARG A 201 6.43 14.39 5.14
CA ARG A 201 7.30 15.26 4.36
C ARG A 201 7.49 16.58 5.08
N THR A 202 8.74 17.03 5.17
CA THR A 202 9.09 18.40 5.56
C THR A 202 9.97 19.01 4.48
N ASP A 203 9.56 20.15 3.93
CA ASP A 203 10.36 20.91 2.99
C ASP A 203 11.39 21.74 3.78
N LEU A 204 12.67 21.62 3.44
CA LEU A 204 13.79 22.29 4.13
C LEU A 204 14.44 23.31 3.19
N ASP A 205 14.60 24.54 3.68
CA ASP A 205 15.43 25.57 3.07
C ASP A 205 16.80 25.57 3.78
N ASP A 206 17.85 25.21 3.05
CA ASP A 206 19.24 25.19 3.55
C ASP A 206 20.13 26.01 2.61
N LYS A 207 21.34 26.35 3.07
CA LYS A 207 22.33 27.15 2.35
C LYS A 207 22.71 26.53 0.98
N ASP A 208 22.61 25.21 0.84
CA ASP A 208 22.96 24.46 -0.37
C ASP A 208 21.78 24.23 -1.35
N GLY A 209 20.62 24.85 -1.07
CA GLY A 209 19.39 24.76 -1.84
C GLY A 209 18.28 23.97 -1.15
N LYS A 210 17.15 23.81 -1.86
CA LYS A 210 15.96 23.12 -1.34
C LYS A 210 16.22 21.63 -1.15
N LYS A 211 16.00 21.14 0.07
CA LYS A 211 16.06 19.73 0.43
C LYS A 211 14.66 19.27 0.87
N VAL A 212 14.37 18.00 0.71
CA VAL A 212 13.14 17.39 1.23
C VAL A 212 13.52 16.37 2.28
N LEU A 213 12.99 16.52 3.48
CA LEU A 213 13.09 15.53 4.53
C LEU A 213 11.88 14.60 4.47
N LEU A 214 12.14 13.30 4.46
CA LEU A 214 11.11 12.28 4.58
C LEU A 214 11.37 11.41 5.82
N GLU A 215 10.32 11.23 6.62
CA GLU A 215 10.26 10.31 7.75
C GLU A 215 9.21 9.25 7.45
N GLU A 216 9.52 7.97 7.66
CA GLU A 216 8.56 6.88 7.54
C GLU A 216 8.51 6.06 8.83
N TYR A 217 7.29 5.70 9.20
CA TYR A 217 6.97 4.69 10.19
C TYR A 217 6.21 3.56 9.51
N ALA A 218 6.62 2.31 9.74
CA ALA A 218 5.97 1.13 9.17
C ALA A 218 5.89 -0.03 10.16
N LYS A 219 4.71 -0.66 10.24
CA LYS A 219 4.43 -1.75 11.18
C LYS A 219 3.62 -2.86 10.51
N ALA A 220 4.11 -4.08 10.57
CA ALA A 220 3.40 -5.26 10.11
C ALA A 220 2.45 -5.79 11.20
N HIS A 221 1.29 -6.30 10.77
CA HIS A 221 0.25 -6.85 11.66
C HIS A 221 -0.25 -8.20 11.14
N VAL A 222 -0.56 -9.11 12.07
CA VAL A 222 -1.29 -10.36 11.80
C VAL A 222 -2.76 -10.11 12.12
N ASN A 223 -3.69 -10.40 11.19
CA ASN A 223 -5.13 -10.14 11.34
C ASN A 223 -5.73 -10.73 12.63
N PRO A 224 -6.31 -9.91 13.53
CA PRO A 224 -7.03 -10.44 14.68
C PRO A 224 -8.49 -9.92 14.74
N VAL A 225 -9.42 -10.86 15.04
CA VAL A 225 -10.54 -10.73 16.03
C VAL A 225 -11.95 -11.18 15.55
N LEU A 226 -12.73 -11.67 16.55
CA LEU A 226 -14.08 -12.24 16.65
C LEU A 226 -15.18 -11.27 17.18
N GLU A 227 -16.42 -11.59 16.78
CA GLU A 227 -17.80 -11.48 17.35
C GLU A 227 -18.46 -10.20 17.93
N GLY A 228 -19.71 -9.94 17.48
CA GLY A 228 -20.76 -9.19 18.19
C GLY A 228 -21.99 -8.72 17.36
N ASN A 229 -23.20 -9.16 17.78
CA ASN A 229 -24.60 -8.74 17.46
C ASN A 229 -25.14 -8.78 16.01
N SER A 230 -26.39 -9.25 15.85
CA SER A 230 -27.06 -9.44 14.55
C SER A 230 -28.11 -8.36 14.23
N PHE A 231 -28.16 -7.98 12.94
CA PHE A 231 -29.20 -7.14 12.35
C PHE A 231 -29.64 -7.75 11.02
N THR A 232 -30.90 -7.56 10.61
CA THR A 232 -31.38 -8.05 9.30
C THR A 232 -31.13 -6.98 8.23
N HIS A 233 -30.24 -7.29 7.29
CA HIS A 233 -29.96 -6.47 6.12
C HIS A 233 -30.60 -7.08 4.86
N LYS A 234 -31.25 -6.25 4.02
CA LYS A 234 -31.72 -6.64 2.68
C LYS A 234 -30.84 -5.98 1.64
N SER A 235 -30.16 -6.78 0.82
CA SER A 235 -29.34 -6.31 -0.30
C SER A 235 -30.01 -6.66 -1.63
N MET A 236 -29.77 -5.84 -2.64
CA MET A 236 -30.01 -6.19 -4.04
C MET A 236 -28.68 -6.17 -4.77
N PHE A 237 -28.38 -7.23 -5.52
CA PHE A 237 -27.18 -7.32 -6.36
C PHE A 237 -27.60 -7.35 -7.83
N HIS A 238 -27.01 -6.46 -8.63
CA HIS A 238 -27.17 -6.45 -10.07
C HIS A 238 -25.78 -6.61 -10.71
N GLY A 239 -25.56 -7.77 -11.34
CA GLY A 239 -24.30 -8.11 -11.97
C GLY A 239 -24.44 -8.09 -13.49
N VAL A 240 -23.48 -7.45 -14.17
CA VAL A 240 -23.37 -7.44 -15.64
C VAL A 240 -21.98 -7.89 -16.07
N ASN A 241 -21.87 -8.37 -17.31
CA ASN A 241 -20.59 -8.69 -17.95
C ASN A 241 -19.73 -9.75 -17.23
N PHE A 242 -20.35 -10.73 -16.57
CA PHE A 242 -19.63 -11.91 -16.08
C PHE A 242 -19.43 -12.92 -17.22
N PRO A 243 -18.19 -13.24 -17.62
CA PRO A 243 -17.95 -14.26 -18.65
C PRO A 243 -18.51 -15.62 -18.21
N ALA A 244 -19.20 -16.33 -19.10
CA ALA A 244 -19.83 -17.62 -18.80
C ALA A 244 -18.81 -18.69 -18.35
N ASP A 245 -17.60 -18.64 -18.92
CA ASP A 245 -16.46 -19.46 -18.59
C ASP A 245 -15.58 -18.87 -17.46
N GLY A 246 -15.90 -17.66 -16.99
CA GLY A 246 -15.18 -16.96 -15.94
C GLY A 246 -15.22 -17.71 -14.59
N PRO A 247 -14.31 -17.38 -13.66
CA PRO A 247 -14.20 -18.09 -12.37
C PRO A 247 -15.49 -18.00 -11.53
N ILE A 248 -16.23 -16.90 -11.66
CA ILE A 248 -17.47 -16.64 -10.92
C ILE A 248 -18.63 -17.48 -11.48
N MET A 249 -18.92 -17.36 -12.78
CA MET A 249 -20.00 -18.13 -13.43
C MET A 249 -19.70 -19.63 -13.43
N GLY A 250 -18.42 -20.01 -13.53
CA GLY A 250 -17.96 -21.40 -13.45
C GLY A 250 -17.94 -21.99 -12.03
N LYS A 251 -18.39 -21.27 -10.99
CA LYS A 251 -18.41 -21.75 -9.58
C LYS A 251 -17.03 -22.25 -9.08
N ARG A 252 -15.98 -21.56 -9.53
CA ARG A 252 -14.58 -21.85 -9.16
C ARG A 252 -14.08 -20.99 -8.00
N THR A 253 -14.94 -20.21 -7.36
CA THR A 253 -14.60 -19.43 -6.17
C THR A 253 -14.89 -20.23 -4.89
N ILE A 254 -14.07 -20.05 -3.85
CA ILE A 254 -14.21 -20.77 -2.56
C ILE A 254 -14.34 -19.86 -1.34
N GLY A 255 -14.15 -18.55 -1.50
CA GLY A 255 -14.28 -17.58 -0.41
C GLY A 255 -13.59 -16.27 -0.73
N TRP A 256 -13.52 -15.40 0.27
CA TRP A 256 -12.82 -14.12 0.21
C TRP A 256 -11.58 -14.15 1.10
N ASP A 257 -10.49 -13.55 0.64
CA ASP A 257 -9.36 -13.21 1.52
C ASP A 257 -9.74 -11.98 2.39
N PRO A 258 -9.23 -11.85 3.63
CA PRO A 258 -9.47 -10.66 4.43
C PRO A 258 -9.03 -9.38 3.71
N SER A 259 -9.80 -8.32 3.84
CA SER A 259 -9.64 -7.07 3.10
C SER A 259 -9.78 -5.85 4.01
N PHE A 260 -9.31 -4.70 3.55
CA PHE A 260 -9.29 -3.46 4.33
C PHE A 260 -9.99 -2.36 3.53
N GLU A 261 -11.16 -1.94 3.99
CA GLU A 261 -11.94 -0.85 3.44
C GLU A 261 -11.48 0.46 4.06
N LYS A 262 -10.99 1.37 3.22
CA LYS A 262 -10.68 2.72 3.66
C LYS A 262 -11.96 3.54 3.66
N MET A 263 -12.30 4.05 4.82
CA MET A 263 -13.50 4.86 5.04
C MET A 263 -13.11 6.33 5.04
N THR A 264 -13.63 7.08 4.07
CA THR A 264 -13.37 8.51 3.90
C THR A 264 -14.65 9.32 3.97
N VAL A 265 -14.59 10.48 4.61
CA VAL A 265 -15.69 11.46 4.56
C VAL A 265 -15.40 12.50 3.50
N SER A 266 -16.29 12.63 2.52
CA SER A 266 -16.22 13.67 1.50
C SER A 266 -17.62 14.16 1.14
N ASN A 267 -17.81 15.48 1.05
CA ASN A 267 -19.10 16.11 0.77
C ASN A 267 -20.25 15.61 1.67
N ASN A 268 -20.00 15.45 2.98
CA ASN A 268 -20.95 14.90 3.96
C ASN A 268 -21.47 13.49 3.63
N ILE A 269 -20.72 12.72 2.83
CA ILE A 269 -21.00 11.32 2.54
C ILE A 269 -19.81 10.51 3.04
N LEU A 270 -20.11 9.47 3.82
CA LEU A 270 -19.13 8.45 4.14
C LEU A 270 -18.99 7.52 2.94
N ARG A 271 -17.76 7.32 2.48
CA ARG A 271 -17.41 6.46 1.36
C ARG A 271 -16.46 5.39 1.82
N GLY A 272 -16.64 4.18 1.31
CA GLY A 272 -15.76 3.06 1.53
C GLY A 272 -15.10 2.65 0.22
N ASP A 273 -13.79 2.44 0.25
CA ASP A 273 -13.02 1.97 -0.89
C ASP A 273 -12.21 0.74 -0.48
N VAL A 274 -12.49 -0.41 -1.10
CA VAL A 274 -11.80 -1.67 -0.81
C VAL A 274 -11.47 -2.44 -2.08
N THR A 275 -10.28 -3.03 -2.12
CA THR A 275 -9.98 -4.12 -3.06
C THR A 275 -10.10 -5.43 -2.31
N MET A 276 -11.00 -6.30 -2.75
CA MET A 276 -11.19 -7.63 -2.18
C MET A 276 -10.73 -8.70 -3.17
N PHE A 277 -10.30 -9.85 -2.66
CA PHE A 277 -9.77 -10.94 -3.47
C PHE A 277 -10.60 -12.21 -3.24
N LEU A 278 -11.23 -12.71 -4.30
CA LEU A 278 -11.91 -14.02 -4.33
C LEU A 278 -10.88 -15.13 -4.51
N LEU A 279 -10.83 -16.07 -3.58
CA LEU A 279 -9.98 -17.26 -3.67
C LEU A 279 -10.55 -18.26 -4.69
N LEU A 280 -9.67 -18.84 -5.52
CA LEU A 280 -10.06 -19.78 -6.59
C LEU A 280 -9.72 -21.24 -6.24
N LYS A 281 -10.58 -22.17 -6.68
CA LYS A 281 -10.31 -23.63 -6.68
C LYS A 281 -9.08 -23.90 -7.54
N GLY A 282 -8.09 -24.58 -6.95
CA GLY A 282 -6.80 -24.84 -7.61
C GLY A 282 -5.75 -23.75 -7.40
N GLY A 283 -6.03 -22.73 -6.58
CA GLY A 283 -5.09 -21.66 -6.23
C GLY A 283 -5.28 -20.41 -7.08
N GLY A 284 -4.70 -19.30 -6.60
CA GLY A 284 -4.86 -17.97 -7.19
C GLY A 284 -6.07 -17.20 -6.68
N TYR A 285 -6.27 -16.01 -7.24
CA TYR A 285 -7.31 -15.09 -6.83
C TYR A 285 -7.93 -14.33 -8.01
N HIS A 286 -9.13 -13.83 -7.79
CA HIS A 286 -9.79 -12.85 -8.65
C HIS A 286 -10.06 -11.57 -7.83
N SER A 287 -9.43 -10.46 -8.20
CA SER A 287 -9.58 -9.19 -7.50
C SER A 287 -10.85 -8.47 -7.94
N CYS A 288 -11.53 -7.81 -7.01
CA CYS A 288 -12.68 -6.94 -7.26
C CYS A 288 -12.51 -5.66 -6.44
N GLN A 289 -12.78 -4.51 -7.08
CA GLN A 289 -12.81 -3.22 -6.40
C GLN A 289 -14.25 -2.87 -6.04
N PHE A 290 -14.47 -2.52 -4.78
CA PHE A 290 -15.74 -2.04 -4.26
C PHE A 290 -15.61 -0.56 -3.91
N HIS A 291 -16.60 0.19 -4.36
CA HIS A 291 -16.79 1.59 -4.05
C HIS A 291 -18.16 1.75 -3.39
N THR A 292 -18.16 2.00 -2.09
CA THR A 292 -19.36 2.08 -1.26
C THR A 292 -19.66 3.54 -0.93
N SER A 293 -20.94 3.92 -0.94
CA SER A 293 -21.40 5.22 -0.42
C SER A 293 -22.50 4.99 0.59
N TYR A 294 -22.27 5.42 1.82
CA TYR A 294 -23.21 5.26 2.92
C TYR A 294 -24.09 6.51 3.02
N LYS A 295 -25.41 6.30 2.95
CA LYS A 295 -26.41 7.36 3.08
C LYS A 295 -27.34 7.02 4.24
N THR A 296 -27.57 8.00 5.11
CA THR A 296 -28.47 7.86 6.25
C THR A 296 -29.79 8.57 5.98
N LYS A 297 -30.89 8.04 6.52
CA LYS A 297 -32.22 8.68 6.42
C LYS A 297 -32.35 9.91 7.32
N ALA A 298 -31.61 9.93 8.42
CA ALA A 298 -31.50 11.06 9.34
C ALA A 298 -30.06 11.57 9.36
N PRO A 299 -29.82 12.85 9.69
CA PRO A 299 -28.48 13.37 9.91
C PRO A 299 -27.77 12.55 10.99
N VAL A 300 -26.54 12.13 10.70
CA VAL A 300 -25.67 11.46 11.67
C VAL A 300 -24.34 12.19 11.75
N THR A 301 -23.70 12.15 12.91
CA THR A 301 -22.31 12.58 13.04
C THR A 301 -21.43 11.60 12.27
N LEU A 302 -20.71 12.09 11.26
CA LEU A 302 -19.81 11.24 10.49
C LEU A 302 -18.53 10.95 11.30
N PRO A 303 -18.04 9.70 11.26
CA PRO A 303 -16.79 9.36 11.93
C PRO A 303 -15.60 10.04 11.24
N PRO A 304 -14.46 10.18 11.93
CA PRO A 304 -13.20 10.50 11.25
C PRO A 304 -12.85 9.40 10.24
N ASN A 305 -11.90 9.70 9.35
CA ASN A 305 -11.36 8.68 8.46
C ASN A 305 -10.80 7.52 9.28
N HIS A 306 -11.14 6.31 8.86
CA HIS A 306 -10.77 5.07 9.54
C HIS A 306 -10.65 3.95 8.50
N VAL A 307 -10.16 2.80 8.94
CA VAL A 307 -10.10 1.60 8.10
C VAL A 307 -10.95 0.52 8.74
N VAL A 308 -11.72 -0.18 7.94
CA VAL A 308 -12.51 -1.34 8.38
C VAL A 308 -11.86 -2.58 7.79
N GLU A 309 -11.38 -3.48 8.65
CA GLU A 309 -10.98 -4.82 8.23
C GLU A 309 -12.25 -5.66 8.03
N HIS A 310 -12.34 -6.42 6.94
CA HIS A 310 -13.42 -7.36 6.66
C HIS A 310 -12.88 -8.76 6.45
N ARG A 311 -13.50 -9.76 7.07
CA ARG A 311 -13.31 -11.17 6.78
C ARG A 311 -14.66 -11.84 6.60
N ILE A 312 -14.92 -12.35 5.40
CA ILE A 312 -16.17 -13.02 5.05
C ILE A 312 -15.91 -14.51 4.88
N VAL A 313 -16.55 -15.34 5.71
CA VAL A 313 -16.54 -16.79 5.62
C VAL A 313 -17.88 -17.24 5.04
N ARG A 314 -17.83 -18.16 4.08
CA ARG A 314 -19.01 -18.78 3.49
C ARG A 314 -19.10 -20.24 3.90
N THR A 315 -20.27 -20.63 4.40
CA THR A 315 -20.62 -22.02 4.70
C THR A 315 -21.88 -22.40 3.90
N ASP A 316 -21.78 -23.43 3.07
CA ASP A 316 -22.92 -23.94 2.32
C ASP A 316 -23.79 -24.81 3.26
N LEU A 317 -25.03 -24.38 3.52
CA LEU A 317 -25.89 -25.02 4.53
C LEU A 317 -26.72 -26.21 4.01
N GLY A 318 -26.59 -26.57 2.73
CA GLY A 318 -27.08 -27.85 2.20
C GLY A 318 -28.57 -28.14 2.36
N ASP A 319 -29.46 -27.14 2.28
CA ASP A 319 -30.92 -27.40 2.20
C ASP A 319 -31.26 -28.12 0.87
N LYS A 320 -32.40 -28.83 0.80
CA LYS A 320 -32.78 -29.74 -0.31
C LYS A 320 -32.78 -29.11 -1.72
N ASP A 321 -32.74 -27.79 -1.79
CA ASP A 321 -32.70 -26.99 -3.03
C ASP A 321 -31.36 -26.26 -3.27
N GLY A 322 -30.37 -26.35 -2.38
CA GLY A 322 -29.07 -25.66 -2.51
C GLY A 322 -29.11 -24.13 -2.40
N LYS A 323 -30.19 -23.56 -1.85
CA LYS A 323 -30.48 -22.11 -1.87
C LYS A 323 -30.00 -21.31 -0.65
N LYS A 324 -29.51 -21.97 0.39
CA LYS A 324 -29.09 -21.31 1.64
C LYS A 324 -27.58 -21.41 1.83
N VAL A 325 -26.97 -20.24 2.00
CA VAL A 325 -25.58 -20.08 2.41
C VAL A 325 -25.58 -19.27 3.70
N LEU A 326 -24.74 -19.67 4.65
CA LEU A 326 -24.38 -18.84 5.78
C LEU A 326 -23.17 -18.02 5.37
N LEU A 327 -23.30 -16.69 5.49
CA LEU A 327 -22.18 -15.78 5.37
C LEU A 327 -21.91 -15.19 6.75
N GLU A 328 -20.71 -15.41 7.26
CA GLU A 328 -20.24 -14.83 8.50
C GLU A 328 -19.21 -13.76 8.17
N GLU A 329 -19.58 -12.51 8.41
CA GLU A 329 -18.68 -11.37 8.26
C GLU A 329 -18.18 -10.93 9.62
N TYR A 330 -16.86 -10.83 9.73
CA TYR A 330 -16.17 -10.23 10.86
C TYR A 330 -15.60 -8.91 10.36
N ALA A 331 -16.04 -7.80 10.98
CA ALA A 331 -15.58 -6.47 10.62
C ALA A 331 -15.04 -5.70 11.83
N LYS A 332 -13.90 -5.03 11.69
CA LYS A 332 -13.28 -4.24 12.76
C LYS A 332 -12.82 -2.89 12.26
N ALA A 333 -13.29 -1.81 12.89
CA ALA A 333 -12.84 -0.47 12.61
C ALA A 333 -11.55 -0.13 13.38
N HIS A 334 -10.60 0.47 12.69
CA HIS A 334 -9.33 0.97 13.19
C HIS A 334 -9.27 2.47 12.92
N VAL A 335 -9.20 3.27 13.98
CA VAL A 335 -8.95 4.71 13.85
C VAL A 335 -7.46 4.91 13.58
N ASN A 336 -7.11 5.69 12.57
CA ASN A 336 -5.72 6.05 12.29
C ASN A 336 -5.07 6.61 13.57
N PRO A 337 -3.95 6.05 14.07
CA PRO A 337 -3.22 6.70 15.15
C PRO A 337 -2.71 8.05 14.66
N VAL A 338 -3.05 9.11 15.41
CA VAL A 338 -2.70 10.52 15.15
C VAL A 338 -1.21 10.73 15.02
#